data_AF-A0A2J6TKP4-F1
#
_entry.id   AF-A0A2J6TKP4-F1
#
_cell.length_a   1.000
_cell.length_b   1.000
_cell.length_c   1.000
_cell.angle_alpha   90.00
_cell.angle_beta   90.00
_cell.angle_gamma   90.00
#
_symmetry.space_group_name_H-M   'P 1'
#
loop_
_entity.id
_entity.type
_entity.pdbx_description
1 polymer ?
#
loop_
_entity_poly.entity_id
_entity_poly.type
_entity_poly.pdbx_seq_one_letter_code
_entity_poly.pdbx_strand_id
1 'polypeptide(L)'
;MKVLQRKEQSSPGQAPGIFPSQFDNLVPVTLSLTTTDEERNALLASIVSKSANPSISVQANEYRNGPDPTSKASFRKSLLKGFRKGWQDVATEARFVRLVEVLQSDGCAVFAGLVDAASFQQLIDDFSTIMNKPNLQQRHDTPSLIAMMAYAMGGPVRMTDARGKDTEPISVNAQDNMLHIDNTPFREEYKILLGWERGQVKGPTGQNFTFLPGTHKGNRPIRVDEHSQHWSTENDSLFITDESIESVFAFQGDITGHDPKVIEYPEQPITVLFSAGSLVHHRYRNSGGNTRSCVIAAFHLASDHPGALVHSEVAGSPQSVAEILVGHQDGTEVEAFCSLISLKASAIESKISEILNKDHQSILVDTGNLTLSGEKFDRWRETVINAPSATRLKFEGSNYISFANNSISRDLLVKKLAAAMAYDKHGLLDLIIYMDGHEEIRKPARKSVWTMSREKIAQILAAWIPAVEGYKFTTADVQKPALLRHKADKVARLLRESFPTVDFASAGSSKEEQQLTSAHQLIDDLGESITRCEKLETYITTNLFLFLIIDQIIPLLDWTLRQRVIGTCAVFLRAYIACVLVVENNQGI
;
A
#
# COMPACT_ATOMS: atom_id res chain seq x y z
N MET A 1 11.47 -39.13 38.25
CA MET A 1 11.99 -39.98 39.34
C MET A 1 13.06 -39.17 40.08
N LYS A 2 12.91 -39.02 41.40
CA LYS A 2 13.77 -38.34 42.40
C LYS A 2 13.87 -36.79 42.39
N VAL A 3 13.05 -36.23 43.28
CA VAL A 3 13.24 -35.00 44.06
C VAL A 3 14.54 -35.08 44.87
N LEU A 4 15.25 -33.96 45.04
CA LEU A 4 15.95 -33.64 46.29
C LEU A 4 15.90 -32.13 46.57
N GLN A 5 15.51 -31.82 47.80
CA GLN A 5 15.21 -30.50 48.35
C GLN A 5 16.45 -29.78 48.93
N ARG A 6 16.46 -28.45 48.73
CA ARG A 6 16.61 -27.35 49.72
C ARG A 6 17.84 -27.28 50.65
N LYS A 7 18.49 -26.11 50.64
CA LYS A 7 18.87 -25.39 51.86
C LYS A 7 19.09 -23.89 51.61
N GLU A 8 18.22 -23.08 52.21
CA GLU A 8 18.48 -21.67 52.52
C GLU A 8 19.25 -21.58 53.84
N GLN A 9 20.22 -20.68 53.94
CA GLN A 9 20.64 -20.08 55.22
C GLN A 9 21.39 -18.74 54.98
N SER A 10 20.71 -17.65 55.36
CA SER A 10 21.16 -16.42 56.06
C SER A 10 22.47 -15.68 55.68
N SER A 11 22.31 -14.40 55.32
CA SER A 11 23.29 -13.28 55.30
C SER A 11 23.77 -12.87 56.72
N PRO A 12 24.62 -11.83 56.96
CA PRO A 12 25.36 -10.92 56.06
C PRO A 12 26.86 -10.70 56.41
N GLY A 13 27.67 -10.28 55.44
CA GLY A 13 29.06 -9.86 55.69
C GLY A 13 29.49 -8.79 54.68
N GLN A 14 29.55 -7.55 55.13
CA GLN A 14 30.15 -6.42 54.41
C GLN A 14 31.68 -6.60 54.33
N ALA A 15 32.24 -6.61 53.12
CA ALA A 15 33.57 -6.11 52.78
C ALA A 15 33.70 -6.01 51.24
N PRO A 16 34.65 -5.23 50.73
CA PRO A 16 34.46 -3.93 50.10
C PRO A 16 34.21 -4.03 48.58
N GLY A 17 33.57 -2.99 48.06
CA GLY A 17 33.27 -2.83 46.65
C GLY A 17 34.50 -2.95 45.76
N ILE A 18 34.44 -3.92 44.85
CA ILE A 18 35.09 -3.85 43.54
C ILE A 18 34.03 -4.30 42.52
N PHE A 19 32.92 -3.57 42.49
CA PHE A 19 32.20 -3.44 41.23
C PHE A 19 32.93 -2.35 40.44
N PRO A 20 33.28 -2.57 39.16
CA PRO A 20 33.51 -1.43 38.30
C PRO A 20 32.22 -0.63 38.32
N SER A 21 32.31 0.58 38.86
CA SER A 21 31.27 1.59 38.79
C SER A 21 30.75 1.65 37.36
N GLN A 22 29.42 1.65 37.24
CA GLN A 22 28.67 2.10 36.08
C GLN A 22 29.16 3.50 35.70
N PHE A 23 30.28 3.59 34.98
CA PHE A 23 30.52 4.72 34.11
C PHE A 23 29.62 4.48 32.91
N ASP A 24 28.54 5.25 32.86
CA ASP A 24 27.65 5.34 31.72
C ASP A 24 28.46 5.31 30.42
N ASN A 25 28.05 4.44 29.48
CA ASN A 25 28.51 4.43 28.09
C ASN A 25 28.04 5.70 27.37
N LEU A 26 28.47 6.87 27.84
CA LEU A 26 28.21 8.16 27.23
C LEU A 26 29.03 8.25 25.95
N VAL A 27 28.33 8.43 24.84
CA VAL A 27 28.93 8.72 23.54
C VAL A 27 28.84 10.23 23.29
N PRO A 28 29.95 10.89 22.90
CA PRO A 28 29.90 12.30 22.51
C PRO A 28 29.13 12.42 21.19
N VAL A 29 28.09 13.24 21.14
CA VAL A 29 27.35 13.55 19.91
C VAL A 29 26.52 14.81 20.14
N THR A 30 26.47 15.70 19.15
CA THR A 30 25.64 16.90 19.22
C THR A 30 24.38 16.67 18.39
N LEU A 31 23.25 16.37 19.05
CA LEU A 31 21.93 16.19 18.43
C LEU A 31 21.13 17.48 18.48
N SER A 32 21.71 18.54 17.91
CA SER A 32 21.09 19.86 17.81
C SER A 32 21.62 20.55 16.57
N LEU A 33 20.77 21.30 15.88
CA LEU A 33 21.15 22.02 14.67
C LEU A 33 20.59 23.44 14.79
N THR A 34 21.49 24.41 14.96
CA THR A 34 21.12 25.83 15.08
C THR A 34 21.12 26.45 13.69
N THR A 35 19.97 26.97 13.27
CA THR A 35 19.77 27.68 11.99
C THR A 35 18.89 28.88 12.23
N THR A 36 19.12 29.96 11.47
CA THR A 36 18.11 31.03 11.35
C THR A 36 16.91 30.53 10.55
N ASP A 37 15.77 31.23 10.66
CA ASP A 37 14.58 30.93 9.85
C ASP A 37 14.86 31.04 8.34
N GLU A 38 15.70 31.99 7.94
CA GLU A 38 16.12 32.20 6.54
C GLU A 38 16.97 31.03 6.03
N GLU A 39 17.99 30.63 6.79
CA GLU A 39 18.85 29.48 6.45
C GLU A 39 18.03 28.19 6.35
N ARG A 40 17.10 28.00 7.29
CA ARG A 40 16.20 26.85 7.29
C ARG A 40 15.30 26.84 6.06
N ASN A 41 14.64 27.95 5.75
CA ASN A 41 13.76 28.04 4.58
C ASN A 41 14.52 27.80 3.27
N ALA A 42 15.73 28.37 3.14
CA ALA A 42 16.60 28.13 1.99
C ALA A 42 17.02 26.66 1.88
N LEU A 43 17.33 26.02 3.01
CA LEU A 43 17.70 24.62 3.06
C LEU A 43 16.53 23.71 2.64
N LEU A 44 15.34 23.94 3.18
CA LEU A 44 14.14 23.19 2.83
C LEU A 44 13.78 23.35 1.36
N ALA A 45 13.80 24.58 0.84
CA ALA A 45 13.57 24.86 -0.58
C ALA A 45 14.60 24.20 -1.50
N SER A 46 15.80 23.87 -0.99
CA SER A 46 16.85 23.22 -1.79
C SER A 46 16.71 21.69 -1.91
N ILE A 47 15.87 21.07 -1.07
CA ILE A 47 15.69 19.61 -1.02
C ILE A 47 14.30 19.14 -1.45
N VAL A 48 13.32 20.05 -1.50
CA VAL A 48 11.97 19.75 -1.99
C VAL A 48 11.77 20.25 -3.42
N SER A 49 11.07 19.45 -4.23
CA SER A 49 10.62 19.82 -5.56
C SER A 49 9.32 20.64 -5.49
N LYS A 50 8.95 21.27 -6.62
CA LYS A 50 7.64 21.90 -6.75
C LYS A 50 6.56 20.81 -6.69
N SER A 51 5.55 21.01 -5.84
CA SER A 51 4.44 20.07 -5.76
C SER A 51 3.69 19.98 -7.08
N ALA A 52 3.49 18.76 -7.57
CA ALA A 52 2.53 18.47 -8.61
C ALA A 52 1.15 18.35 -7.96
N ASN A 53 0.14 18.94 -8.59
CA ASN A 53 -1.25 18.76 -8.16
C ASN A 53 -1.82 17.56 -8.91
N PRO A 54 -2.10 16.44 -8.22
CA PRO A 54 -2.66 15.26 -8.85
C PRO A 54 -4.02 15.60 -9.46
N SER A 55 -4.26 15.05 -10.64
CA SER A 55 -5.47 15.30 -11.43
C SER A 55 -5.90 14.03 -12.16
N ILE A 56 -7.01 14.10 -12.89
CA ILE A 56 -7.54 12.98 -13.67
C ILE A 56 -7.88 13.49 -15.06
N SER A 57 -7.62 12.70 -16.10
CA SER A 57 -7.92 13.04 -17.48
C SER A 57 -8.41 11.84 -18.28
N VAL A 58 -9.25 12.09 -19.29
CA VAL A 58 -9.69 11.04 -20.23
C VAL A 58 -8.57 10.67 -21.19
N GLN A 59 -7.72 11.63 -21.56
CA GLN A 59 -6.60 11.45 -22.48
C GLN A 59 -5.63 10.38 -21.98
N ALA A 60 -5.32 10.40 -20.69
CA ALA A 60 -4.43 9.41 -20.07
C ALA A 60 -4.97 7.96 -20.08
N ASN A 61 -6.22 7.72 -20.50
CA ASN A 61 -6.72 6.35 -20.69
C ASN A 61 -6.06 5.64 -21.87
N GLU A 62 -5.45 6.35 -22.83
CA GLU A 62 -4.78 5.72 -23.98
C GLU A 62 -3.62 4.80 -23.56
N TYR A 63 -3.07 5.03 -22.36
CA TYR A 63 -2.00 4.24 -21.78
C TYR A 63 -2.50 3.07 -20.93
N ARG A 64 -3.81 2.94 -20.70
CA ARG A 64 -4.37 1.84 -19.93
C ARG A 64 -4.53 0.63 -20.86
N ASN A 65 -3.81 -0.44 -20.54
CA ASN A 65 -3.94 -1.71 -21.25
C ASN A 65 -5.33 -2.33 -21.04
N GLY A 66 -5.75 -3.11 -22.02
CA GLY A 66 -6.97 -3.89 -21.98
C GLY A 66 -7.30 -4.47 -23.37
N PRO A 67 -8.29 -5.35 -23.45
CA PRO A 67 -8.73 -5.92 -24.72
C PRO A 67 -9.31 -4.82 -25.61
N ASP A 68 -9.01 -4.91 -26.91
CA ASP A 68 -9.64 -4.04 -27.89
C ASP A 68 -11.17 -4.23 -27.88
N PRO A 69 -11.95 -3.25 -28.38
CA PRO A 69 -13.42 -3.31 -28.35
C PRO A 69 -14.01 -4.58 -28.98
N THR A 70 -13.37 -5.14 -30.00
CA THR A 70 -13.83 -6.36 -30.70
C THR A 70 -13.59 -7.58 -29.83
N SER A 71 -12.39 -7.74 -29.27
CA SER A 71 -12.06 -8.82 -28.34
C SER A 71 -12.95 -8.79 -27.09
N LYS A 72 -13.17 -7.60 -26.53
CA LYS A 72 -14.07 -7.36 -25.39
C LYS A 72 -15.51 -7.78 -25.71
N ALA A 73 -16.03 -7.40 -26.87
CA ALA A 73 -17.38 -7.79 -27.31
C ALA A 73 -17.49 -9.31 -27.56
N SER A 74 -16.45 -9.91 -28.16
CA SER A 74 -16.38 -11.35 -28.42
C SER A 74 -16.40 -12.15 -27.11
N PHE A 75 -15.59 -11.76 -26.13
CA PHE A 75 -15.56 -12.37 -24.81
C PHE A 75 -16.93 -12.28 -24.11
N ARG A 76 -17.53 -11.09 -24.07
CA ARG A 76 -18.87 -10.87 -23.47
C ARG A 76 -19.93 -11.77 -24.10
N LYS A 77 -19.90 -11.92 -25.43
CA LYS A 77 -20.83 -12.79 -26.17
C LYS A 77 -20.63 -14.26 -25.78
N SER A 78 -19.38 -14.71 -25.68
CA SER A 78 -19.03 -16.08 -25.27
C SER A 78 -19.47 -16.38 -23.84
N LEU A 79 -19.21 -15.45 -22.92
CA LEU A 79 -19.62 -15.55 -21.51
C LEU A 79 -21.15 -15.65 -21.37
N LEU A 80 -21.90 -14.75 -22.00
CA LEU A 80 -23.37 -14.78 -21.97
C LEU A 80 -23.93 -16.04 -22.64
N LYS A 81 -23.33 -16.51 -23.75
CA LYS A 81 -23.72 -17.77 -24.39
C LYS A 81 -23.59 -18.95 -23.43
N GLY A 82 -22.53 -18.96 -22.60
CA GLY A 82 -22.34 -19.95 -21.55
C GLY A 82 -23.43 -19.89 -20.48
N PHE A 83 -23.72 -18.69 -19.95
CA PHE A 83 -24.73 -18.49 -18.92
C PHE A 83 -26.16 -18.84 -19.36
N ARG A 84 -26.55 -18.48 -20.60
CA ARG A 84 -27.88 -18.82 -21.16
C ARG A 84 -28.20 -20.30 -21.15
N LYS A 85 -27.20 -21.19 -21.09
CA LYS A 85 -27.44 -22.64 -20.99
C LYS A 85 -27.95 -23.06 -19.61
N GLY A 86 -27.64 -22.30 -18.56
CA GLY A 86 -28.03 -22.61 -17.18
C GLY A 86 -29.14 -21.71 -16.63
N TRP A 87 -29.35 -20.53 -17.23
CA TRP A 87 -30.44 -19.62 -16.85
C TRP A 87 -31.80 -20.14 -17.31
N GLN A 88 -32.78 -20.10 -16.41
CA GLN A 88 -34.16 -20.50 -16.65
C GLN A 88 -35.07 -19.32 -16.98
N ASP A 89 -34.80 -18.14 -16.42
CA ASP A 89 -35.56 -16.92 -16.68
C ASP A 89 -34.91 -16.13 -17.83
N VAL A 90 -35.67 -15.90 -18.89
CA VAL A 90 -35.25 -15.13 -20.08
C VAL A 90 -34.88 -13.68 -19.74
N ALA A 91 -35.38 -13.15 -18.62
CA ALA A 91 -35.04 -11.81 -18.14
C ALA A 91 -33.71 -11.74 -17.37
N THR A 92 -33.13 -12.88 -16.97
CA THR A 92 -31.90 -12.93 -16.18
C THR A 92 -30.73 -12.24 -16.86
N GLU A 93 -30.62 -12.35 -18.19
CA GLU A 93 -29.57 -11.66 -18.93
C GLU A 93 -29.65 -10.14 -18.82
N ALA A 94 -30.84 -9.58 -19.07
CA ALA A 94 -31.04 -8.13 -18.97
C ALA A 94 -30.78 -7.64 -17.54
N ARG A 95 -31.19 -8.42 -16.54
CA ARG A 95 -30.91 -8.15 -15.13
C ARG A 95 -29.41 -8.18 -14.81
N PHE A 96 -28.68 -9.18 -15.31
CA PHE A 96 -27.22 -9.27 -15.17
C PHE A 96 -26.53 -8.06 -15.80
N VAL A 97 -26.89 -7.73 -17.05
CA VAL A 97 -26.32 -6.58 -17.76
C VAL A 97 -26.58 -5.28 -16.99
N ARG A 98 -27.79 -5.09 -16.45
CA ARG A 98 -28.12 -3.92 -15.61
C ARG A 98 -27.23 -3.80 -14.37
N LEU A 99 -26.88 -4.92 -13.71
CA LEU A 99 -25.94 -4.89 -12.58
C LEU A 99 -24.53 -4.46 -13.03
N VAL A 100 -24.09 -4.92 -14.20
CA VAL A 100 -22.80 -4.51 -14.78
C VAL A 100 -22.81 -3.05 -15.22
N GLU A 101 -23.93 -2.56 -15.74
CA GLU A 101 -24.09 -1.15 -16.11
C GLU A 101 -23.89 -0.23 -14.91
N VAL A 102 -24.38 -0.59 -13.72
CA VAL A 102 -24.12 0.16 -12.48
C VAL A 102 -22.63 0.20 -12.15
N LEU A 103 -21.94 -0.95 -12.25
CA LEU A 103 -20.49 -1.00 -12.06
C LEU A 103 -19.75 -0.12 -13.07
N GLN A 104 -20.21 -0.07 -14.33
CA GLN A 104 -19.58 0.71 -15.39
C GLN A 104 -19.94 2.19 -15.36
N SER A 105 -21.12 2.57 -14.88
CA SER A 105 -21.57 3.96 -14.78
C SER A 105 -20.84 4.67 -13.63
N ASP A 106 -20.77 4.00 -12.48
CA ASP A 106 -20.31 4.59 -11.23
C ASP A 106 -18.85 4.20 -10.93
N GLY A 107 -18.35 3.15 -11.57
CA GLY A 107 -17.03 2.57 -11.28
C GLY A 107 -17.05 1.66 -10.05
N CYS A 108 -18.21 1.51 -9.41
CA CYS A 108 -18.42 0.81 -8.17
C CYS A 108 -19.84 0.25 -8.09
N ALA A 109 -19.98 -1.00 -7.64
CA ALA A 109 -21.25 -1.60 -7.27
C ALA A 109 -21.20 -2.02 -5.78
N VAL A 110 -22.15 -1.52 -5.00
CA VAL A 110 -22.24 -1.78 -3.56
C VAL A 110 -23.40 -2.75 -3.31
N PHE A 111 -23.08 -3.88 -2.68
CA PHE A 111 -24.05 -4.89 -2.29
C PHE A 111 -24.10 -4.97 -0.78
N ALA A 112 -25.30 -5.12 -0.26
CA ALA A 112 -25.50 -5.39 1.15
C ALA A 112 -26.21 -6.71 1.35
N GLY A 113 -25.92 -7.38 2.47
CA GLY A 113 -26.48 -8.69 2.78
C GLY A 113 -26.15 -9.78 1.75
N LEU A 114 -25.09 -9.60 0.95
CA LEU A 114 -24.69 -10.57 -0.09
C LEU A 114 -24.26 -11.91 0.52
N VAL A 115 -23.68 -11.85 1.71
CA VAL A 115 -23.42 -13.00 2.59
C VAL A 115 -24.50 -12.97 3.67
N ASP A 116 -25.24 -14.06 3.83
CA ASP A 116 -26.28 -14.16 4.86
C ASP A 116 -25.68 -14.08 6.28
N ALA A 117 -26.50 -13.69 7.26
CA ALA A 117 -26.03 -13.43 8.61
C ALA A 117 -25.34 -14.64 9.29
N ALA A 118 -25.77 -15.87 9.00
CA ALA A 118 -25.16 -17.07 9.59
C ALA A 118 -23.79 -17.36 8.97
N SER A 119 -23.69 -17.30 7.64
CA SER A 119 -22.42 -17.41 6.92
C SER A 119 -21.46 -16.28 7.31
N PHE A 120 -21.98 -15.08 7.57
CA PHE A 120 -21.18 -13.94 8.00
C PHE A 120 -20.65 -14.13 9.43
N GLN A 121 -21.46 -14.65 10.35
CA GLN A 121 -20.99 -14.99 11.69
C GLN A 121 -19.88 -16.04 11.63
N GLN A 122 -20.01 -17.06 10.79
CA GLN A 122 -18.96 -18.06 10.59
C GLN A 122 -17.66 -17.44 10.04
N LEU A 123 -17.76 -16.47 9.12
CA LEU A 123 -16.61 -15.71 8.64
C LEU A 123 -15.91 -14.98 9.79
N ILE A 124 -16.67 -14.31 10.67
CA ILE A 124 -16.13 -13.60 11.83
C ILE A 124 -15.37 -14.57 12.75
N ASP A 125 -16.00 -15.70 13.06
CA ASP A 125 -15.45 -16.69 13.98
C ASP A 125 -14.15 -17.31 13.42
N ASP A 126 -14.11 -17.54 12.10
CA ASP A 126 -12.95 -18.11 11.41
C ASP A 126 -11.91 -17.07 10.98
N PHE A 127 -12.18 -15.77 11.10
CA PHE A 127 -11.36 -14.71 10.53
C PHE A 127 -9.90 -14.74 11.01
N SER A 128 -9.68 -15.03 12.29
CA SER A 128 -8.33 -15.17 12.85
C SER A 128 -7.54 -16.33 12.22
N THR A 129 -8.24 -17.41 11.85
CA THR A 129 -7.63 -18.54 11.13
C THR A 129 -7.34 -18.17 9.67
N ILE A 130 -8.27 -17.45 9.03
CA ILE A 130 -8.14 -16.97 7.65
C ILE A 130 -6.97 -15.98 7.51
N MET A 131 -6.75 -15.09 8.47
CA MET A 131 -5.59 -14.18 8.46
C MET A 131 -4.24 -14.92 8.52
N ASN A 132 -4.22 -16.14 9.09
CA ASN A 132 -2.99 -16.91 9.29
C ASN A 132 -2.78 -18.03 8.25
N LYS A 133 -3.78 -18.32 7.40
CA LYS A 133 -3.70 -19.34 6.34
C LYS A 133 -4.27 -18.76 5.04
N PRO A 134 -3.47 -18.59 3.97
CA PRO A 134 -3.91 -18.00 2.70
C PRO A 134 -5.04 -18.74 1.96
N ASN A 135 -5.57 -19.84 2.51
CA ASN A 135 -6.62 -20.63 1.88
C ASN A 135 -7.99 -19.99 2.09
N LEU A 136 -8.18 -18.80 1.52
CA LEU A 136 -9.48 -18.10 1.37
C LEU A 136 -10.45 -18.82 0.42
N GLN A 137 -10.20 -20.10 0.10
CA GLN A 137 -10.55 -20.69 -1.20
C GLN A 137 -12.03 -20.97 -1.46
N GLN A 138 -12.98 -20.88 -0.52
CA GLN A 138 -14.31 -21.46 -0.80
C GLN A 138 -15.56 -20.80 -0.20
N ARG A 139 -15.50 -19.66 0.49
CA ARG A 139 -16.61 -19.34 1.44
C ARG A 139 -17.54 -18.18 1.14
N HIS A 140 -17.37 -17.43 0.07
CA HIS A 140 -18.27 -16.29 -0.20
C HIS A 140 -18.82 -16.35 -1.63
N ASP A 141 -20.02 -15.80 -1.82
CA ASP A 141 -20.77 -15.71 -3.09
C ASP A 141 -20.02 -14.86 -4.13
N THR A 142 -18.91 -15.43 -4.60
CA THR A 142 -17.93 -14.82 -5.49
C THR A 142 -18.29 -14.98 -6.98
N PRO A 143 -19.00 -16.04 -7.46
CA PRO A 143 -19.19 -16.23 -8.90
C PRO A 143 -19.92 -15.10 -9.63
N SER A 144 -20.95 -14.48 -9.03
CA SER A 144 -21.68 -13.36 -9.64
C SER A 144 -20.80 -12.12 -9.78
N LEU A 145 -20.03 -11.78 -8.74
CA LEU A 145 -19.10 -10.65 -8.76
C LEU A 145 -17.96 -10.88 -9.76
N ILE A 146 -17.41 -12.10 -9.81
CA ILE A 146 -16.38 -12.47 -10.81
C ILE A 146 -16.96 -12.38 -12.22
N ALA A 147 -18.20 -12.83 -12.44
CA ALA A 147 -18.86 -12.72 -13.74
C ALA A 147 -19.07 -11.25 -14.15
N MET A 148 -19.55 -10.41 -13.24
CA MET A 148 -19.74 -8.98 -13.48
C MET A 148 -18.43 -8.30 -13.85
N MET A 149 -17.38 -8.54 -13.06
CA MET A 149 -16.04 -8.00 -13.27
C MET A 149 -15.42 -8.48 -14.59
N ALA A 150 -15.43 -9.79 -14.86
CA ALA A 150 -14.91 -10.35 -16.11
C ALA A 150 -15.67 -9.79 -17.33
N TYR A 151 -16.99 -9.64 -17.24
CA TYR A 151 -17.77 -8.99 -18.29
C TYR A 151 -17.39 -7.51 -18.45
N ALA A 152 -17.19 -6.78 -17.34
CA ALA A 152 -16.82 -5.38 -17.34
C ALA A 152 -15.44 -5.16 -17.99
N MET A 153 -14.44 -5.95 -17.60
CA MET A 153 -13.06 -5.89 -18.10
C MET A 153 -12.96 -6.42 -19.53
N GLY A 154 -13.69 -7.49 -19.88
CA GLY A 154 -13.74 -8.04 -21.23
C GLY A 154 -12.82 -9.22 -21.48
N GLY A 155 -12.43 -9.96 -20.44
CA GLY A 155 -11.55 -11.11 -20.56
C GLY A 155 -11.51 -11.96 -19.28
N PRO A 156 -10.76 -13.08 -19.29
CA PRO A 156 -10.49 -13.87 -18.10
C PRO A 156 -9.79 -13.03 -17.04
N VAL A 157 -10.26 -13.15 -15.81
CA VAL A 157 -9.68 -12.44 -14.67
C VAL A 157 -8.91 -13.42 -13.79
N ARG A 158 -7.84 -12.93 -13.18
CA ARG A 158 -7.10 -13.66 -12.15
C ARG A 158 -7.04 -12.84 -10.87
N MET A 159 -6.95 -13.53 -9.76
CA MET A 159 -6.70 -12.93 -8.45
C MET A 159 -5.20 -12.69 -8.29
N THR A 160 -4.82 -11.48 -7.89
CA THR A 160 -3.41 -11.06 -7.79
C THR A 160 -2.98 -10.80 -6.35
N ASP A 161 -3.94 -10.51 -5.48
CA ASP A 161 -3.77 -10.37 -4.04
C ASP A 161 -5.08 -10.78 -3.34
N ALA A 162 -4.95 -11.39 -2.17
CA ALA A 162 -6.08 -11.68 -1.30
C ALA A 162 -5.63 -11.65 0.15
N ARG A 163 -6.25 -10.80 0.96
CA ARG A 163 -5.84 -10.59 2.36
C ARG A 163 -6.99 -10.22 3.27
N GLY A 164 -6.93 -10.77 4.49
CA GLY A 164 -7.70 -10.31 5.64
C GLY A 164 -6.90 -9.28 6.44
N LYS A 165 -7.56 -8.25 6.96
CA LYS A 165 -6.91 -7.24 7.82
C LYS A 165 -7.85 -6.72 8.90
N ASP A 166 -7.36 -6.68 10.13
CA ASP A 166 -7.91 -5.86 11.20
C ASP A 166 -7.31 -4.44 11.12
N THR A 167 -8.15 -3.44 11.35
CA THR A 167 -7.76 -2.02 11.33
C THR A 167 -8.32 -1.29 12.54
N GLU A 168 -7.42 -0.79 13.38
CA GLU A 168 -7.74 0.10 14.49
C GLU A 168 -8.10 1.51 14.00
N PRO A 169 -8.98 2.23 14.70
CA PRO A 169 -9.33 3.61 14.40
C PRO A 169 -8.14 4.53 14.71
N ILE A 170 -7.40 4.90 13.66
CA ILE A 170 -6.27 5.83 13.75
C ILE A 170 -6.27 6.78 12.57
N SER A 171 -6.36 8.08 12.83
CA SER A 171 -6.17 9.08 11.78
C SER A 171 -4.68 9.19 11.46
N VAL A 172 -4.32 8.88 10.20
CA VAL A 172 -2.95 9.00 9.71
C VAL A 172 -2.94 9.13 8.20
N ASN A 173 -2.13 10.08 7.72
CA ASN A 173 -1.74 10.17 6.32
C ASN A 173 -0.71 9.07 6.03
N ALA A 174 -1.21 7.96 5.52
CA ALA A 174 -0.45 6.84 4.97
C ALA A 174 -1.16 6.39 3.68
N GLN A 175 -0.40 6.05 2.64
CA GLN A 175 -0.87 5.85 1.26
C GLN A 175 -2.20 5.07 1.14
N ASP A 176 -2.30 3.90 1.78
CA ASP A 176 -3.48 3.03 1.74
C ASP A 176 -4.73 3.55 2.48
N ASN A 177 -4.62 4.70 3.17
CA ASN A 177 -5.67 5.28 4.02
C ASN A 177 -6.13 6.67 3.55
N MET A 178 -5.54 7.21 2.49
CA MET A 178 -5.90 8.52 1.93
C MET A 178 -6.93 8.43 0.81
N LEU A 179 -7.44 9.57 0.34
CA LEU A 179 -8.17 9.66 -0.92
C LEU A 179 -7.23 9.37 -2.08
N HIS A 180 -7.44 8.24 -2.77
CA HIS A 180 -6.49 7.78 -3.78
C HIS A 180 -7.11 6.96 -4.90
N ILE A 181 -6.28 6.65 -5.90
CA ILE A 181 -6.48 5.58 -6.88
C ILE A 181 -5.37 4.54 -6.65
N ASP A 182 -5.63 3.24 -6.81
CA ASP A 182 -4.60 2.22 -6.60
C ASP A 182 -3.48 2.30 -7.66
N ASN A 183 -2.29 1.80 -7.32
CA ASN A 183 -1.05 2.00 -8.08
C ASN A 183 -0.92 1.15 -9.36
N THR A 184 -1.93 1.16 -10.23
CA THR A 184 -1.97 0.38 -11.48
C THR A 184 -2.42 1.22 -12.69
N PRO A 185 -1.66 2.25 -13.09
CA PRO A 185 -2.12 3.25 -14.06
C PRO A 185 -2.20 2.69 -15.49
N PHE A 186 -1.41 1.68 -15.79
CA PHE A 186 -1.29 1.05 -17.10
C PHE A 186 -2.13 -0.23 -17.24
N ARG A 187 -2.84 -0.67 -16.19
CA ARG A 187 -3.59 -1.93 -16.19
C ARG A 187 -4.93 -1.73 -15.51
N GLU A 188 -5.98 -2.41 -15.99
CA GLU A 188 -7.22 -2.46 -15.23
C GLU A 188 -7.03 -3.32 -13.97
N GLU A 189 -7.32 -2.75 -12.80
CA GLU A 189 -7.42 -3.45 -11.52
C GLU A 189 -8.85 -3.26 -10.97
N TYR A 190 -9.47 -4.37 -10.59
CA TYR A 190 -10.72 -4.37 -9.81
C TYR A 190 -10.48 -5.00 -8.45
N LYS A 191 -11.22 -4.54 -7.45
CA LYS A 191 -11.18 -5.11 -6.10
C LYS A 191 -12.58 -5.50 -5.63
N ILE A 192 -12.63 -6.63 -4.94
CA ILE A 192 -13.77 -7.01 -4.11
C ILE A 192 -13.36 -6.74 -2.66
N LEU A 193 -14.11 -5.87 -1.98
CA LEU A 193 -13.92 -5.50 -0.58
C LEU A 193 -15.15 -5.94 0.23
N LEU A 194 -14.91 -6.72 1.27
CA LEU A 194 -15.89 -7.02 2.31
C LEU A 194 -15.44 -6.36 3.61
N GLY A 195 -16.24 -5.46 4.17
CA GLY A 195 -15.89 -4.71 5.37
C GLY A 195 -16.97 -4.75 6.44
N TRP A 196 -16.56 -4.90 7.71
CA TRP A 196 -17.45 -4.93 8.87
C TRP A 196 -16.78 -4.44 10.15
N GLU A 197 -17.60 -4.16 11.16
CA GLU A 197 -17.14 -3.86 12.51
C GLU A 197 -16.64 -5.15 13.20
N ARG A 198 -15.42 -5.11 13.76
CA ARG A 198 -14.73 -6.32 14.24
C ARG A 198 -15.58 -7.06 15.27
N GLY A 199 -15.81 -8.35 15.02
CA GLY A 199 -16.60 -9.22 15.89
C GLY A 199 -18.11 -9.03 15.80
N GLN A 200 -18.62 -8.22 14.87
CA GLN A 200 -20.04 -7.89 14.74
C GLN A 200 -20.54 -8.13 13.31
N VAL A 201 -21.77 -8.63 13.15
CA VAL A 201 -22.47 -8.68 11.85
C VAL A 201 -23.04 -7.30 11.53
N LYS A 202 -22.16 -6.31 11.38
CA LYS A 202 -22.50 -4.89 11.23
C LYS A 202 -21.49 -4.18 10.31
N GLY A 203 -21.93 -3.19 9.55
CA GLY A 203 -21.04 -2.35 8.76
C GLY A 203 -20.01 -1.60 9.63
N PRO A 204 -18.88 -1.14 9.07
CA PRO A 204 -17.91 -0.34 9.80
C PRO A 204 -18.57 0.92 10.39
N THR A 205 -18.16 1.32 11.61
CA THR A 205 -18.59 2.60 12.19
C THR A 205 -17.42 3.58 12.12
N GLY A 206 -17.59 4.71 11.43
CA GLY A 206 -16.57 5.77 11.29
C GLY A 206 -15.45 5.46 10.30
N GLN A 207 -15.28 4.21 9.88
CA GLN A 207 -14.23 3.80 8.94
C GLN A 207 -14.86 3.18 7.67
N ASN A 208 -15.76 3.92 7.03
CA ASN A 208 -16.51 3.44 5.88
C ASN A 208 -15.67 3.44 4.60
N PHE A 209 -16.11 2.67 3.61
CA PHE A 209 -15.65 2.85 2.24
C PHE A 209 -16.33 4.08 1.65
N THR A 210 -15.55 4.95 1.00
CA THR A 210 -16.07 6.09 0.26
C THR A 210 -15.48 6.08 -1.14
N PHE A 211 -16.26 6.52 -2.11
CA PHE A 211 -15.81 6.66 -3.49
C PHE A 211 -16.51 7.81 -4.19
N LEU A 212 -15.91 8.26 -5.30
CA LEU A 212 -16.42 9.34 -6.13
C LEU A 212 -16.85 8.73 -7.49
N PRO A 213 -18.15 8.55 -7.74
CA PRO A 213 -18.62 7.87 -8.94
C PRO A 213 -18.20 8.59 -10.22
N GLY A 214 -17.89 7.83 -11.27
CA GLY A 214 -17.55 8.38 -12.58
C GLY A 214 -16.08 8.75 -12.77
N THR A 215 -15.29 8.86 -11.70
CA THR A 215 -13.86 9.22 -11.83
C THR A 215 -13.03 8.12 -12.51
N HIS A 216 -13.49 6.86 -12.45
CA HIS A 216 -12.88 5.70 -13.11
C HIS A 216 -12.83 5.81 -14.63
N LYS A 217 -13.64 6.70 -15.22
CA LYS A 217 -13.61 7.00 -16.65
C LYS A 217 -12.39 7.82 -17.07
N GLY A 218 -11.57 8.28 -16.13
CA GLY A 218 -10.28 8.89 -16.41
C GLY A 218 -9.13 8.08 -15.86
N ASN A 219 -7.93 8.59 -16.09
CA ASN A 219 -6.69 8.08 -15.55
C ASN A 219 -5.86 9.22 -14.97
N ARG A 220 -4.98 8.87 -14.03
CA ARG A 220 -4.01 9.81 -13.46
C ARG A 220 -2.92 10.17 -14.49
N PRO A 221 -2.12 11.23 -14.26
CA PRO A 221 -1.08 11.67 -15.20
C PRO A 221 -0.10 10.57 -15.56
N ILE A 222 0.17 10.47 -16.87
CA ILE A 222 1.25 9.67 -17.45
C ILE A 222 2.26 10.65 -18.06
N ARG A 223 3.52 10.50 -17.67
CA ARG A 223 4.67 11.27 -18.14
C ARG A 223 5.51 10.44 -19.09
N VAL A 224 6.36 11.13 -19.85
CA VAL A 224 7.31 10.53 -20.77
C VAL A 224 8.70 10.97 -20.37
N ASP A 225 9.63 10.04 -20.23
CA ASP A 225 11.03 10.35 -19.94
C ASP A 225 11.85 10.67 -21.22
N GLU A 226 13.14 10.92 -21.04
CA GLU A 226 14.08 11.20 -22.14
C GLU A 226 14.28 10.03 -23.12
N HIS A 227 13.87 8.82 -22.73
CA HIS A 227 13.93 7.60 -23.52
C HIS A 227 12.57 7.21 -24.13
N SER A 228 11.59 8.13 -24.10
CA SER A 228 10.22 7.88 -24.57
C SER A 228 9.50 6.76 -23.82
N GLN A 229 9.92 6.45 -22.58
CA GLN A 229 9.23 5.51 -21.71
C GLN A 229 8.13 6.23 -20.93
N HIS A 230 6.98 5.59 -20.85
CA HIS A 230 5.82 6.11 -20.15
C HIS A 230 5.86 5.67 -18.69
N TRP A 231 5.58 6.62 -17.79
CA TRP A 231 5.60 6.38 -16.36
C TRP A 231 4.61 7.26 -15.61
N SER A 232 4.20 6.82 -14.43
CA SER A 232 3.39 7.59 -13.48
C SER A 232 4.07 7.50 -12.12
N THR A 233 3.62 8.26 -11.12
CA THR A 233 4.22 8.20 -9.78
C THR A 233 3.20 7.94 -8.68
N GLU A 234 3.68 7.44 -7.55
CA GLU A 234 2.84 7.17 -6.37
C GLU A 234 2.13 8.43 -5.83
N ASN A 235 2.69 9.64 -6.00
CA ASN A 235 2.01 10.88 -5.64
C ASN A 235 0.84 11.26 -6.58
N ASP A 236 0.90 10.89 -7.86
CA ASP A 236 -0.18 11.21 -8.83
C ASP A 236 -1.50 10.53 -8.50
N SER A 237 -1.47 9.57 -7.57
CA SER A 237 -2.65 8.85 -7.15
C SER A 237 -3.27 9.38 -5.87
N LEU A 238 -2.75 10.47 -5.28
CA LEU A 238 -3.15 11.00 -3.96
C LEU A 238 -3.88 12.34 -4.05
N PHE A 239 -5.12 12.40 -3.56
CA PHE A 239 -5.98 13.59 -3.64
C PHE A 239 -6.26 14.17 -2.25
N ILE A 240 -5.22 14.74 -1.63
CA ILE A 240 -5.22 15.13 -0.20
C ILE A 240 -5.05 16.62 0.04
N THR A 241 -5.14 17.43 -1.01
CA THR A 241 -5.14 18.90 -0.92
C THR A 241 -6.47 19.43 -1.44
N ASP A 242 -6.87 20.63 -0.99
CA ASP A 242 -8.04 21.32 -1.54
C ASP A 242 -7.99 21.35 -3.08
N GLU A 243 -6.85 21.74 -3.65
CA GLU A 243 -6.68 21.83 -5.11
C GLU A 243 -6.86 20.49 -5.83
N SER A 244 -6.29 19.40 -5.29
CA SER A 244 -6.44 18.07 -5.89
C SER A 244 -7.88 17.55 -5.78
N ILE A 245 -8.58 17.84 -4.68
CA ILE A 245 -10.00 17.46 -4.50
C ILE A 245 -10.88 18.24 -5.47
N GLU A 246 -10.68 19.55 -5.60
CA GLU A 246 -11.41 20.37 -6.58
C GLU A 246 -11.16 19.91 -8.01
N SER A 247 -9.91 19.51 -8.35
CA SER A 247 -9.61 18.94 -9.67
C SER A 247 -10.39 17.64 -9.94
N VAL A 248 -10.57 16.78 -8.93
CA VAL A 248 -11.36 15.54 -9.07
C VAL A 248 -12.85 15.85 -9.22
N PHE A 249 -13.36 16.82 -8.47
CA PHE A 249 -14.75 17.27 -8.57
C PHE A 249 -15.06 17.90 -9.93
N ALA A 250 -14.16 18.74 -10.45
CA ALA A 250 -14.28 19.29 -11.80
C ALA A 250 -14.34 18.17 -12.84
N PHE A 251 -13.42 17.21 -12.77
CA PHE A 251 -13.42 16.04 -13.65
C PHE A 251 -14.73 15.23 -13.56
N GLN A 252 -15.20 14.97 -12.34
CA GLN A 252 -16.46 14.25 -12.12
C GLN A 252 -17.65 15.01 -12.73
N GLY A 253 -17.71 16.33 -12.56
CA GLY A 253 -18.73 17.19 -13.16
C GLY A 253 -18.74 17.10 -14.68
N ASP A 254 -17.57 17.21 -15.31
CA ASP A 254 -17.41 17.13 -16.76
C ASP A 254 -17.85 15.76 -17.32
N ILE A 255 -17.57 14.68 -16.58
CA ILE A 255 -17.87 13.31 -17.00
C ILE A 255 -19.33 12.92 -16.78
N THR A 256 -19.94 13.39 -15.69
CA THR A 256 -21.28 12.98 -15.28
C THR A 256 -22.36 13.97 -15.72
N GLY A 257 -22.00 15.22 -16.03
CA GLY A 257 -22.96 16.29 -16.30
C GLY A 257 -23.79 16.70 -15.08
N HIS A 258 -23.31 16.37 -13.88
CA HIS A 258 -24.01 16.57 -12.60
C HIS A 258 -23.06 17.18 -11.57
N ASP A 259 -23.64 17.73 -10.49
CA ASP A 259 -22.86 18.20 -9.36
C ASP A 259 -22.02 17.06 -8.77
N PRO A 260 -20.80 17.37 -8.26
CA PRO A 260 -19.93 16.37 -7.66
C PRO A 260 -20.60 15.59 -6.53
N LYS A 261 -20.31 14.29 -6.46
CA LYS A 261 -20.86 13.37 -5.46
C LYS A 261 -19.74 12.60 -4.78
N VAL A 262 -19.86 12.50 -3.46
CA VAL A 262 -19.05 11.63 -2.61
C VAL A 262 -20.00 10.65 -1.93
N ILE A 263 -19.81 9.35 -2.16
CA ILE A 263 -20.71 8.31 -1.65
C ILE A 263 -20.06 7.61 -0.46
N GLU A 264 -20.76 7.55 0.68
CA GLU A 264 -20.34 6.80 1.87
C GLU A 264 -21.45 5.83 2.32
N TYR A 265 -21.10 4.58 2.61
CA TYR A 265 -22.05 3.56 3.08
C TYR A 265 -21.80 3.15 4.55
N PRO A 266 -22.73 3.40 5.50
CA PRO A 266 -22.45 3.21 6.93
C PRO A 266 -23.22 2.11 7.70
N GLU A 267 -24.21 1.42 7.11
CA GLU A 267 -25.23 0.76 7.95
C GLU A 267 -25.05 -0.74 8.21
N GLN A 268 -24.73 -1.53 7.18
CA GLN A 268 -24.65 -3.00 7.24
C GLN A 268 -23.35 -3.51 6.59
N PRO A 269 -22.94 -4.77 6.84
CA PRO A 269 -21.79 -5.34 6.14
C PRO A 269 -22.01 -5.24 4.63
N ILE A 270 -21.03 -4.65 3.94
CA ILE A 270 -21.08 -4.47 2.49
C ILE A 270 -20.02 -5.27 1.79
N THR A 271 -20.41 -5.76 0.63
CA THR A 271 -19.50 -6.20 -0.40
C THR A 271 -19.45 -5.14 -1.50
N VAL A 272 -18.26 -4.63 -1.78
CA VAL A 272 -18.04 -3.62 -2.81
C VAL A 272 -17.21 -4.22 -3.92
N LEU A 273 -17.68 -4.12 -5.17
CA LEU A 273 -16.90 -4.40 -6.37
C LEU A 273 -16.60 -3.07 -7.07
N PHE A 274 -15.33 -2.71 -7.25
CA PHE A 274 -14.96 -1.40 -7.79
C PHE A 274 -13.69 -1.43 -8.64
N SER A 275 -13.56 -0.48 -9.57
CA SER A 275 -12.38 -0.30 -10.41
C SER A 275 -11.26 0.41 -9.65
N ALA A 276 -10.57 -0.34 -8.79
CA ALA A 276 -9.50 0.11 -7.92
C ALA A 276 -8.41 0.96 -8.61
N GLY A 277 -7.99 0.55 -9.81
CA GLY A 277 -6.93 1.21 -10.57
C GLY A 277 -7.31 2.56 -11.21
N SER A 278 -8.57 3.01 -11.07
CA SER A 278 -9.04 4.26 -11.70
C SER A 278 -10.08 5.04 -10.91
N LEU A 279 -10.87 4.38 -10.06
CA LEU A 279 -11.86 5.02 -9.21
C LEU A 279 -11.16 5.73 -8.05
N VAL A 280 -11.49 7.00 -7.83
CA VAL A 280 -11.05 7.73 -6.66
C VAL A 280 -11.86 7.22 -5.49
N HIS A 281 -11.17 6.64 -4.53
CA HIS A 281 -11.78 6.00 -3.39
C HIS A 281 -10.89 6.16 -2.17
N HIS A 282 -11.47 5.90 -1.01
CA HIS A 282 -10.68 5.66 0.17
C HIS A 282 -11.34 4.67 1.12
N ARG A 283 -10.50 4.14 1.99
CA ARG A 283 -10.91 3.45 3.20
C ARG A 283 -10.37 4.26 4.37
N TYR A 284 -10.76 5.52 4.45
CA TYR A 284 -10.15 6.43 5.41
C TYR A 284 -10.31 5.93 6.84
N ARG A 285 -9.30 6.23 7.64
CA ARG A 285 -9.26 5.92 9.05
C ARG A 285 -9.41 7.24 9.80
N ASN A 286 -10.34 7.29 10.73
CA ASN A 286 -10.42 8.37 11.70
C ASN A 286 -10.09 7.84 13.09
N SER A 287 -9.83 8.75 14.03
CA SER A 287 -9.66 8.43 15.45
C SER A 287 -10.98 8.08 16.14
N GLY A 288 -12.12 8.34 15.47
CA GLY A 288 -13.45 7.93 15.91
C GLY A 288 -13.83 6.54 15.44
N GLY A 289 -14.95 6.02 15.95
CA GLY A 289 -15.49 4.73 15.52
C GLY A 289 -14.83 3.51 16.15
N ASN A 290 -15.16 2.34 15.61
CA ASN A 290 -14.75 1.04 16.16
C ASN A 290 -13.72 0.36 15.24
N THR A 291 -12.95 -0.57 15.81
CA THR A 291 -12.06 -1.45 15.03
C THR A 291 -12.88 -2.15 13.93
N ARG A 292 -12.35 -2.17 12.71
CA ARG A 292 -12.97 -2.86 11.58
C ARG A 292 -12.13 -4.05 11.13
N SER A 293 -12.80 -5.07 10.61
CA SER A 293 -12.18 -6.17 9.91
C SER A 293 -12.57 -6.08 8.43
N CYS A 294 -11.68 -6.49 7.54
CA CYS A 294 -12.01 -6.58 6.13
C CYS A 294 -11.32 -7.76 5.44
N VAL A 295 -11.97 -8.28 4.41
CA VAL A 295 -11.36 -9.12 3.38
C VAL A 295 -11.29 -8.29 2.10
N ILE A 296 -10.14 -8.30 1.44
CA ILE A 296 -9.97 -7.68 0.13
C ILE A 296 -9.26 -8.61 -0.83
N ALA A 297 -9.77 -8.68 -2.05
CA ALA A 297 -9.14 -9.40 -3.15
C ALA A 297 -8.99 -8.47 -4.36
N ALA A 298 -7.82 -8.46 -4.97
CA ALA A 298 -7.48 -7.70 -6.16
C ALA A 298 -7.45 -8.60 -7.39
N PHE A 299 -7.90 -8.08 -8.52
CA PHE A 299 -8.03 -8.81 -9.76
C PHE A 299 -7.56 -7.99 -10.95
N HIS A 300 -6.91 -8.67 -11.88
CA HIS A 300 -6.49 -8.14 -13.17
C HIS A 300 -6.97 -9.07 -14.29
N LEU A 301 -6.95 -8.57 -15.52
CA LEU A 301 -6.99 -9.43 -16.69
C LEU A 301 -5.76 -10.35 -16.69
N ALA A 302 -5.97 -11.63 -16.98
CA ALA A 302 -4.89 -12.59 -17.06
C ALA A 302 -3.87 -12.24 -18.16
N SER A 303 -4.32 -11.60 -19.25
CA SER A 303 -3.45 -11.12 -20.35
C SER A 303 -2.51 -9.99 -19.94
N ASP A 304 -2.98 -9.07 -19.10
CA ASP A 304 -2.25 -7.84 -18.76
C ASP A 304 -1.29 -8.05 -17.59
N HIS A 305 -1.57 -9.08 -16.80
CA HIS A 305 -0.73 -9.49 -15.70
C HIS A 305 -0.77 -11.02 -15.64
N PRO A 306 0.07 -11.75 -16.37
CA PRO A 306 0.12 -13.21 -16.27
C PRO A 306 0.67 -13.67 -14.91
N GLY A 307 0.41 -14.92 -14.55
CA GLY A 307 0.99 -15.58 -13.38
C GLY A 307 -0.03 -16.24 -12.46
N ALA A 308 0.43 -16.71 -11.31
CA ALA A 308 -0.39 -17.37 -10.28
C ALA A 308 -0.33 -16.61 -8.95
N LEU A 309 -1.40 -16.65 -8.17
CA LEU A 309 -1.38 -16.22 -6.77
C LEU A 309 -0.80 -17.31 -5.87
N VAL A 310 -1.19 -18.57 -6.13
CA VAL A 310 -0.72 -19.75 -5.41
C VAL A 310 0.01 -20.65 -6.40
N HIS A 311 1.31 -20.84 -6.17
CA HIS A 311 2.10 -21.82 -6.92
C HIS A 311 1.65 -23.22 -6.50
N SER A 312 0.81 -23.83 -7.33
CA SER A 312 0.37 -25.21 -7.19
C SER A 312 1.34 -26.12 -7.96
N GLU A 313 1.90 -27.14 -7.30
CA GLU A 313 2.64 -28.23 -7.96
C GLU A 313 1.71 -29.18 -8.73
N VAL A 314 0.39 -29.00 -8.62
CA VAL A 314 -0.59 -29.87 -9.28
C VAL A 314 -0.61 -29.56 -10.77
N ALA A 315 0.10 -30.39 -11.53
CA ALA A 315 -0.01 -30.45 -12.98
C ALA A 315 -1.42 -30.94 -13.37
N GLY A 316 -2.30 -30.02 -13.75
CA GLY A 316 -3.65 -30.34 -14.21
C GLY A 316 -4.44 -29.10 -14.61
N SER A 317 -5.45 -29.28 -15.46
CA SER A 317 -6.40 -28.22 -15.80
C SER A 317 -7.26 -27.85 -14.59
N PRO A 318 -7.54 -26.56 -14.34
CA PRO A 318 -8.36 -26.14 -13.21
C PRO A 318 -9.75 -26.74 -13.29
N GLN A 319 -10.26 -27.26 -12.17
CA GLN A 319 -11.56 -27.92 -12.06
C GLN A 319 -12.64 -27.02 -11.44
N SER A 320 -12.23 -25.89 -10.84
CA SER A 320 -13.14 -24.96 -10.18
C SER A 320 -12.81 -23.49 -10.50
N VAL A 321 -13.80 -22.61 -10.31
CA VAL A 321 -13.61 -21.15 -10.42
C VAL A 321 -12.53 -20.66 -9.45
N ALA A 322 -12.47 -21.21 -8.23
CA ALA A 322 -11.45 -20.84 -7.27
C ALA A 322 -10.05 -21.24 -7.75
N GLU A 323 -9.88 -22.46 -8.27
CA GLU A 323 -8.59 -22.94 -8.80
C GLU A 323 -8.09 -22.11 -9.97
N ILE A 324 -8.95 -21.79 -10.95
CA ILE A 324 -8.51 -20.97 -12.08
C ILE A 324 -8.13 -19.55 -11.62
N LEU A 325 -8.89 -18.93 -10.71
CA LEU A 325 -8.63 -17.57 -10.23
C LEU A 325 -7.29 -17.42 -9.51
N VAL A 326 -6.84 -18.44 -8.76
CA VAL A 326 -5.57 -18.39 -7.99
C VAL A 326 -4.41 -19.10 -8.67
N GLY A 327 -4.69 -19.97 -9.63
CA GLY A 327 -3.72 -20.70 -10.43
C GLY A 327 -3.05 -19.84 -11.49
N HIS A 328 -2.12 -20.44 -12.23
CA HIS A 328 -1.46 -19.75 -13.34
C HIS A 328 -2.46 -19.48 -14.46
N GLN A 329 -2.49 -18.23 -14.92
CA GLN A 329 -3.17 -17.82 -16.14
C GLN A 329 -2.28 -16.86 -16.92
N ASP A 330 -2.32 -16.93 -18.24
CA ASP A 330 -1.66 -15.98 -19.15
C ASP A 330 -2.65 -15.27 -20.11
N GLY A 331 -3.94 -15.58 -20.00
CA GLY A 331 -5.00 -14.99 -20.80
C GLY A 331 -5.42 -15.84 -21.99
N THR A 332 -4.70 -16.93 -22.30
CA THR A 332 -5.09 -17.88 -23.35
C THR A 332 -6.24 -18.80 -22.91
N GLU A 333 -6.53 -18.88 -21.61
CA GLU A 333 -7.50 -19.81 -21.01
C GLU A 333 -8.97 -19.36 -21.12
N VAL A 334 -9.32 -18.58 -22.15
CA VAL A 334 -10.66 -17.99 -22.33
C VAL A 334 -11.78 -19.04 -22.27
N GLU A 335 -11.61 -20.15 -22.99
CA GLU A 335 -12.61 -21.21 -23.04
C GLU A 335 -12.76 -21.95 -21.71
N ALA A 336 -11.64 -22.24 -21.05
CA ALA A 336 -11.63 -22.89 -19.74
C ALA A 336 -12.29 -21.99 -18.68
N PHE A 337 -11.93 -20.71 -18.65
CA PHE A 337 -12.53 -19.71 -17.77
C PHE A 337 -14.04 -19.59 -17.99
N CYS A 338 -14.47 -19.40 -19.25
CA CYS A 338 -15.89 -19.29 -19.58
C CYS A 338 -16.65 -20.57 -19.23
N SER A 339 -16.06 -21.75 -19.43
CA SER A 339 -16.69 -23.03 -19.08
C SER A 339 -16.89 -23.18 -17.58
N LEU A 340 -15.85 -22.93 -16.79
CA LEU A 340 -15.90 -23.05 -15.32
C LEU A 340 -16.90 -22.08 -14.69
N ILE A 341 -16.93 -20.82 -15.14
CA ILE A 341 -17.89 -19.84 -14.61
C ILE A 341 -19.32 -20.15 -15.08
N SER A 342 -19.50 -20.69 -16.29
CA SER A 342 -20.81 -21.11 -16.80
C SER A 342 -21.41 -22.27 -16.01
N LEU A 343 -20.59 -23.14 -15.40
CA LEU A 343 -21.08 -24.16 -14.47
C LEU A 343 -21.77 -23.55 -13.24
N LYS A 344 -21.55 -22.26 -12.95
CA LYS A 344 -22.21 -21.52 -11.87
C LYS A 344 -23.41 -20.68 -12.35
N ALA A 345 -23.84 -20.80 -13.61
CA ALA A 345 -24.91 -19.97 -14.18
C ALA A 345 -26.21 -19.98 -13.36
N SER A 346 -26.69 -21.14 -12.91
CA SER A 346 -27.92 -21.24 -12.09
C SER A 346 -27.75 -20.57 -10.72
N ALA A 347 -26.58 -20.70 -10.08
CA ALA A 347 -26.29 -19.99 -8.82
C ALA A 347 -26.21 -18.47 -9.03
N ILE A 348 -25.63 -18.03 -10.15
CA ILE A 348 -25.59 -16.62 -10.55
C ILE A 348 -27.01 -16.08 -10.76
N GLU A 349 -27.89 -16.82 -11.45
CA GLU A 349 -29.30 -16.45 -11.65
C GLU A 349 -30.07 -16.32 -10.34
N SER A 350 -29.93 -17.30 -9.43
CA SER A 350 -30.56 -17.24 -8.10
C SER A 350 -30.13 -15.97 -7.37
N LYS A 351 -28.81 -15.70 -7.35
CA LYS A 351 -28.26 -14.54 -6.65
C LYS A 351 -28.71 -13.21 -7.27
N ILE A 352 -28.82 -13.12 -8.60
CA ILE A 352 -29.37 -11.93 -9.27
C ILE A 352 -30.83 -11.72 -8.86
N SER A 353 -31.61 -12.79 -8.80
CA SER A 353 -33.02 -12.73 -8.41
C SER A 353 -33.19 -12.31 -6.95
N GLU A 354 -32.32 -12.79 -6.06
CA GLU A 354 -32.22 -12.35 -4.68
C GLU A 354 -31.90 -10.85 -4.59
N ILE A 355 -30.82 -10.39 -5.25
CA ILE A 355 -30.35 -8.98 -5.25
C ILE A 355 -31.42 -8.00 -5.72
N LEU A 356 -32.26 -8.42 -6.68
CA LEU A 356 -33.29 -7.57 -7.28
C LEU A 356 -34.66 -7.71 -6.60
N ASN A 357 -34.81 -8.64 -5.65
CA ASN A 357 -36.00 -8.76 -4.84
C ASN A 357 -35.95 -7.75 -3.67
N LYS A 358 -36.89 -6.81 -3.65
CA LYS A 358 -36.96 -5.76 -2.62
C LYS A 358 -37.19 -6.29 -1.20
N ASP A 359 -37.77 -7.47 -1.06
CA ASP A 359 -38.06 -8.10 0.23
C ASP A 359 -36.92 -9.02 0.71
N HIS A 360 -35.88 -9.21 -0.10
CA HIS A 360 -34.74 -10.04 0.25
C HIS A 360 -33.66 -9.23 0.98
N GLN A 361 -32.90 -9.90 1.86
CA GLN A 361 -31.81 -9.26 2.63
C GLN A 361 -30.63 -8.82 1.75
N SER A 362 -30.36 -9.56 0.67
CA SER A 362 -29.33 -9.21 -0.31
C SER A 362 -29.89 -8.19 -1.28
N ILE A 363 -29.28 -7.01 -1.34
CA ILE A 363 -29.72 -5.92 -2.23
C ILE A 363 -28.53 -5.26 -2.93
N LEU A 364 -28.79 -4.76 -4.14
CA LEU A 364 -27.97 -3.72 -4.74
C LEU A 364 -28.34 -2.40 -4.05
N VAL A 365 -27.35 -1.76 -3.43
CA VAL A 365 -27.56 -0.50 -2.74
C VAL A 365 -27.76 0.62 -3.75
N ASP A 366 -28.83 1.39 -3.57
CA ASP A 366 -29.03 2.65 -4.27
C ASP A 366 -28.09 3.74 -3.70
N THR A 367 -27.07 4.09 -4.47
CA THR A 367 -26.05 5.08 -4.11
C THR A 367 -26.58 6.52 -4.15
N GLY A 368 -27.72 6.77 -4.82
CA GLY A 368 -28.28 8.11 -4.96
C GLY A 368 -28.54 8.81 -3.62
N ASN A 369 -29.04 8.06 -2.64
CA ASN A 369 -29.38 8.57 -1.30
C ASN A 369 -28.20 8.57 -0.32
N LEU A 370 -27.02 8.12 -0.77
CA LEU A 370 -25.81 7.99 0.06
C LEU A 370 -24.77 9.08 -0.21
N THR A 371 -25.15 10.08 -1.02
CA THR A 371 -24.33 11.24 -1.28
C THR A 371 -24.16 12.04 0.00
N LEU A 372 -22.90 12.27 0.40
CA LEU A 372 -22.58 13.13 1.52
C LEU A 372 -23.06 14.56 1.24
N SER A 373 -23.64 15.20 2.24
CA SER A 373 -24.12 16.59 2.16
C SER A 373 -23.99 17.30 3.51
N GLY A 374 -23.95 18.64 3.47
CA GLY A 374 -23.80 19.49 4.64
C GLY A 374 -22.60 19.09 5.52
N GLU A 375 -22.82 19.05 6.84
CA GLU A 375 -21.78 18.77 7.83
C GLU A 375 -21.04 17.43 7.59
N LYS A 376 -21.71 16.41 7.04
CA LYS A 376 -21.04 15.13 6.75
C LYS A 376 -20.01 15.26 5.63
N PHE A 377 -20.32 16.05 4.60
CA PHE A 377 -19.41 16.34 3.50
C PHE A 377 -18.23 17.18 3.99
N ASP A 378 -18.50 18.24 4.76
CA ASP A 378 -17.47 19.12 5.32
C ASP A 378 -16.49 18.34 6.20
N ARG A 379 -17.02 17.47 7.07
CA ARG A 379 -16.21 16.60 7.94
C ARG A 379 -15.38 15.58 7.16
N TRP A 380 -15.94 14.99 6.11
CA TRP A 380 -15.19 14.09 5.22
C TRP A 380 -14.02 14.85 4.58
N ARG A 381 -14.26 16.04 4.04
CA ARG A 381 -13.25 16.87 3.38
C ARG A 381 -12.16 17.29 4.36
N GLU A 382 -12.53 17.75 5.55
CA GLU A 382 -11.60 18.08 6.63
C GLU A 382 -10.73 16.87 6.99
N THR A 383 -11.33 15.68 7.08
CA THR A 383 -10.60 14.45 7.43
C THR A 383 -9.60 14.06 6.36
N VAL A 384 -9.96 14.17 5.07
CA VAL A 384 -9.06 13.84 3.95
C VAL A 384 -7.85 14.78 3.93
N ILE A 385 -8.07 16.07 4.13
CA ILE A 385 -7.02 17.09 4.02
C ILE A 385 -6.14 17.14 5.27
N ASN A 386 -6.74 17.04 6.45
CA ASN A 386 -6.05 17.30 7.73
C ASN A 386 -5.53 16.03 8.43
N ALA A 387 -5.59 14.86 7.79
CA ALA A 387 -5.03 13.64 8.35
C ALA A 387 -3.54 13.84 8.74
N PRO A 388 -3.13 13.51 9.99
CA PRO A 388 -1.79 13.82 10.46
C PRO A 388 -0.74 12.96 9.76
N SER A 389 0.38 13.56 9.35
CA SER A 389 1.52 12.82 8.80
C SER A 389 2.15 11.90 9.85
N ALA A 390 2.89 10.89 9.40
CA ALA A 390 3.69 10.03 10.29
C ALA A 390 4.63 10.86 11.18
N THR A 391 5.22 11.94 10.63
CA THR A 391 6.07 12.90 11.36
C THR A 391 5.29 13.64 12.44
N ARG A 392 4.06 14.08 12.16
CA ARG A 392 3.20 14.72 13.16
C ARG A 392 2.88 13.78 14.31
N LEU A 393 2.47 12.54 14.02
CA LEU A 393 2.19 11.52 15.04
C LEU A 393 3.44 11.16 15.87
N LYS A 394 4.62 11.12 15.23
CA LYS A 394 5.91 10.92 15.91
C LYS A 394 6.11 11.95 17.01
N PHE A 395 5.88 13.23 16.70
CA PHE A 395 6.05 14.33 17.65
C PHE A 395 4.95 14.39 18.70
N GLU A 396 3.70 14.13 18.35
CA GLU A 396 2.61 13.99 19.33
C GLU A 396 2.91 12.87 20.34
N GLY A 397 3.60 11.81 19.89
CA GLY A 397 4.12 10.74 20.75
C GLY A 397 5.41 11.08 21.52
N SER A 398 5.88 12.33 21.49
CA SER A 398 7.14 12.79 22.13
C SER A 398 8.41 12.05 21.65
N ASN A 399 8.41 11.56 20.42
CA ASN A 399 9.56 10.84 19.85
C ASN A 399 10.50 11.80 19.12
N TYR A 400 11.27 12.55 19.90
CA TYR A 400 12.30 13.46 19.41
C TYR A 400 13.68 12.82 19.44
N ILE A 401 14.56 13.18 18.51
CA ILE A 401 15.97 12.77 18.53
C ILE A 401 16.88 13.84 19.13
N SER A 402 16.44 15.10 19.14
CA SER A 402 17.15 16.21 19.76
C SER A 402 17.51 15.94 21.22
N PHE A 403 18.67 16.46 21.62
CA PHE A 403 19.20 16.29 22.97
C PHE A 403 20.08 17.47 23.35
N ALA A 404 19.80 18.08 24.51
CA ALA A 404 20.47 19.30 24.96
C ALA A 404 21.95 19.09 25.32
N ASN A 405 22.32 17.90 25.77
CA ASN A 405 23.71 17.60 26.15
C ASN A 405 24.49 17.12 24.93
N ASN A 406 25.78 17.46 24.88
CA ASN A 406 26.72 16.98 23.86
C ASN A 406 27.22 15.54 24.09
N SER A 407 26.62 14.83 25.06
CA SER A 407 26.91 13.45 25.37
C SER A 407 25.63 12.74 25.83
N ILE A 408 25.37 11.57 25.28
CA ILE A 408 24.16 10.77 25.54
C ILE A 408 24.57 9.31 25.77
N SER A 409 23.86 8.56 26.61
CA SER A 409 24.16 7.13 26.72
C SER A 409 23.84 6.43 25.39
N ARG A 410 24.70 5.48 25.00
CA ARG A 410 24.55 4.72 23.75
C ARG A 410 23.15 4.10 23.62
N ASP A 411 22.64 3.51 24.70
CA ASP A 411 21.32 2.88 24.72
C ASP A 411 20.18 3.89 24.51
N LEU A 412 20.29 5.08 25.11
CA LEU A 412 19.29 6.14 24.93
C LEU A 412 19.32 6.70 23.50
N LEU A 413 20.51 6.85 22.91
CA LEU A 413 20.67 7.26 21.51
C LEU A 413 19.99 6.27 20.55
N VAL A 414 20.31 4.98 20.69
CA VAL A 414 19.67 3.91 19.90
C VAL A 414 18.17 3.93 20.08
N LYS A 415 17.68 4.04 21.33
CA LYS A 415 16.25 4.06 21.64
C LYS A 415 15.54 5.25 20.97
N LYS A 416 16.11 6.45 21.05
CA LYS A 416 15.54 7.67 20.42
C LYS A 416 15.47 7.54 18.91
N LEU A 417 16.58 7.17 18.26
CA LEU A 417 16.65 6.99 16.82
C LEU A 417 15.70 5.88 16.34
N ALA A 418 15.69 4.73 17.01
CA ALA A 418 14.82 3.62 16.65
C ALA A 418 13.34 3.98 16.79
N ALA A 419 12.98 4.74 17.83
CA ALA A 419 11.62 5.22 18.01
C ALA A 419 11.21 6.17 16.88
N ALA A 420 12.03 7.16 16.53
CA ALA A 420 11.75 8.08 15.42
C ALA A 420 11.63 7.35 14.07
N MET A 421 12.59 6.49 13.75
CA MET A 421 12.61 5.70 12.51
C MET A 421 11.41 4.74 12.39
N ALA A 422 10.91 4.22 13.51
CA ALA A 422 9.74 3.35 13.51
C ALA A 422 8.46 4.08 13.06
N TYR A 423 8.37 5.39 13.26
CA TYR A 423 7.31 6.23 12.68
C TYR A 423 7.64 6.63 11.24
N ASP A 424 8.83 7.16 10.99
CA ASP A 424 9.19 7.77 9.71
C ASP A 424 9.17 6.77 8.54
N LYS A 425 9.40 5.46 8.80
CA LYS A 425 9.29 4.39 7.78
C LYS A 425 7.85 4.17 7.28
N HIS A 426 6.87 4.79 7.92
CA HIS A 426 5.46 4.78 7.52
C HIS A 426 5.03 6.07 6.80
N GLY A 427 5.96 7.01 6.57
CA GLY A 427 5.74 8.16 5.72
C GLY A 427 5.55 7.77 4.25
N LEU A 428 5.12 8.73 3.43
CA LEU A 428 4.92 8.52 2.00
C LEU A 428 6.26 8.38 1.29
N LEU A 429 6.27 7.54 0.26
CA LEU A 429 7.30 7.48 -0.77
C LEU A 429 6.68 7.96 -2.07
N ASP A 430 7.51 8.44 -2.99
CA ASP A 430 7.07 8.85 -4.33
C ASP A 430 7.86 8.09 -5.39
N LEU A 431 7.58 6.79 -5.52
CA LEU A 431 8.26 5.90 -6.46
C LEU A 431 7.56 5.90 -7.82
N ILE A 432 8.35 5.72 -8.87
CA ILE A 432 7.83 5.57 -10.23
C ILE A 432 7.06 4.25 -10.38
N ILE A 433 6.01 4.27 -11.19
CA ILE A 433 5.25 3.12 -11.64
C ILE A 433 5.44 3.06 -13.16
N TYR A 434 5.91 1.92 -13.65
CA TYR A 434 6.40 1.78 -15.02
C TYR A 434 5.39 1.06 -15.90
N MET A 435 5.40 1.35 -17.20
CA MET A 435 4.48 0.73 -18.15
C MET A 435 4.72 -0.77 -18.34
N ASP A 436 5.98 -1.20 -18.29
CA ASP A 436 6.39 -2.61 -18.38
C ASP A 436 6.17 -3.39 -17.06
N GLY A 437 5.87 -2.70 -15.96
CA GLY A 437 5.59 -3.30 -14.66
C GLY A 437 6.81 -3.74 -13.86
N HIS A 438 8.03 -3.30 -14.21
CA HIS A 438 9.23 -3.74 -13.49
C HIS A 438 9.29 -3.22 -12.04
N GLU A 439 8.39 -2.30 -11.64
CA GLU A 439 8.21 -1.95 -10.23
C GLU A 439 7.91 -3.15 -9.33
N GLU A 440 7.33 -4.22 -9.88
CA GLU A 440 7.00 -5.44 -9.12
C GLU A 440 8.26 -6.06 -8.48
N ILE A 441 9.43 -5.92 -9.13
CA ILE A 441 10.72 -6.44 -8.65
C ILE A 441 11.08 -5.86 -7.28
N ARG A 442 10.76 -4.58 -7.00
CA ARG A 442 11.16 -3.90 -5.74
C ARG A 442 10.28 -4.24 -4.53
N LYS A 443 9.10 -4.83 -4.75
CA LYS A 443 8.10 -5.04 -3.69
C LYS A 443 8.62 -5.85 -2.49
N PRO A 444 9.37 -6.96 -2.65
CA PRO A 444 9.97 -7.69 -1.53
C PRO A 444 10.88 -6.83 -0.64
N ALA A 445 11.80 -6.06 -1.24
CA ALA A 445 12.68 -5.15 -0.52
C ALA A 445 11.92 -4.02 0.18
N ARG A 446 10.90 -3.43 -0.49
CA ARG A 446 10.06 -2.39 0.13
C ARG A 446 9.34 -2.94 1.36
N LYS A 447 8.80 -4.17 1.25
CA LYS A 447 8.13 -4.85 2.34
C LYS A 447 9.07 -5.17 3.51
N SER A 448 10.32 -5.56 3.25
CA SER A 448 11.29 -5.87 4.32
C SER A 448 11.58 -4.65 5.21
N VAL A 449 11.70 -3.46 4.62
CA VAL A 449 11.85 -2.20 5.35
C VAL A 449 10.54 -1.81 6.06
N TRP A 450 9.42 -1.82 5.33
CA TRP A 450 8.13 -1.37 5.86
C TRP A 450 7.67 -2.18 7.09
N THR A 451 7.88 -3.50 7.07
CA THR A 451 7.49 -4.43 8.14
C THR A 451 8.55 -4.58 9.25
N MET A 452 9.68 -3.88 9.14
CA MET A 452 10.73 -3.93 10.14
C MET A 452 10.23 -3.45 11.51
N SER A 453 10.50 -4.23 12.57
CA SER A 453 10.13 -3.84 13.94
C SER A 453 11.08 -2.79 14.50
N ARG A 454 10.63 -2.02 15.49
CA ARG A 454 11.46 -1.06 16.21
C ARG A 454 12.69 -1.73 16.82
N GLU A 455 12.53 -2.95 17.34
CA GLU A 455 13.60 -3.74 17.95
C GLU A 455 14.66 -4.13 16.91
N LYS A 456 14.24 -4.47 15.68
CA LYS A 456 15.17 -4.74 14.58
C LYS A 456 15.92 -3.48 14.14
N ILE A 457 15.22 -2.34 14.08
CA ILE A 457 15.85 -1.04 13.79
C ILE A 457 16.89 -0.70 14.88
N ALA A 458 16.56 -0.91 16.15
CA ALA A 458 17.49 -0.70 17.27
C ALA A 458 18.75 -1.57 17.17
N GLN A 459 18.60 -2.84 16.76
CA GLN A 459 19.74 -3.74 16.52
C GLN A 459 20.66 -3.24 15.39
N ILE A 460 20.07 -2.77 14.28
CA ILE A 460 20.83 -2.17 13.18
C ILE A 460 21.58 -0.93 13.69
N LEU A 461 20.87 -0.01 14.34
CA LEU A 461 21.45 1.23 14.87
C LEU A 461 22.59 0.99 15.86
N ALA A 462 22.53 -0.06 16.68
CA ALA A 462 23.61 -0.42 17.59
C ALA A 462 24.94 -0.68 16.85
N ALA A 463 24.89 -1.27 15.65
CA ALA A 463 26.06 -1.49 14.80
C ALA A 463 26.53 -0.19 14.09
N TRP A 464 25.62 0.78 13.94
CA TRP A 464 25.87 2.05 13.26
C TRP A 464 26.24 3.22 14.19
N ILE A 465 26.26 3.01 15.51
CA ILE A 465 26.70 4.04 16.47
C ILE A 465 28.07 4.64 16.14
N PRO A 466 29.09 3.87 15.69
CA PRO A 466 30.38 4.46 15.32
C PRO A 466 30.29 5.50 14.18
N ALA A 467 29.23 5.51 13.37
CA ALA A 467 29.03 6.51 12.33
C ALA A 467 28.48 7.85 12.87
N VAL A 468 27.95 7.88 14.09
CA VAL A 468 27.37 9.08 14.72
C VAL A 468 28.13 9.50 15.99
N GLU A 469 28.86 8.58 16.60
CA GLU A 469 29.72 8.84 17.75
C GLU A 469 30.85 9.82 17.37
N GLY A 470 31.00 10.87 18.17
CA GLY A 470 31.89 12.00 17.94
C GLY A 470 31.44 12.96 16.84
N TYR A 471 30.28 12.72 16.21
CA TYR A 471 29.82 13.53 15.08
C TYR A 471 29.11 14.82 15.54
N LYS A 472 29.39 15.92 14.83
CA LYS A 472 28.72 17.21 15.02
C LYS A 472 27.89 17.53 13.78
N PHE A 473 26.57 17.47 13.91
CA PHE A 473 25.65 17.75 12.81
C PHE A 473 25.63 19.24 12.46
N THR A 474 25.53 19.52 11.18
CA THR A 474 25.50 20.86 10.57
C THR A 474 24.45 20.91 9.46
N THR A 475 24.12 22.11 8.97
CA THR A 475 23.24 22.27 7.79
C THR A 475 23.77 21.56 6.55
N ALA A 476 25.09 21.39 6.43
CA ALA A 476 25.70 20.67 5.30
C ALA A 476 25.40 19.16 5.31
N ASP A 477 24.95 18.60 6.44
CA ASP A 477 24.53 17.21 6.54
C ASP A 477 23.14 16.98 5.95
N VAL A 478 22.34 18.03 5.76
CA VAL A 478 21.15 17.99 4.90
C VAL A 478 21.63 18.03 3.46
N GLN A 479 21.89 16.84 2.92
CA GLN A 479 22.52 16.66 1.62
C GLN A 479 21.61 17.15 0.49
N LYS A 480 22.22 17.60 -0.62
CA LYS A 480 21.46 17.93 -1.82
C LYS A 480 20.91 16.66 -2.48
N PRO A 481 19.70 16.67 -3.05
CA PRO A 481 19.11 15.50 -3.72
C PRO A 481 20.02 14.87 -4.78
N ALA A 482 20.65 15.69 -5.63
CA ALA A 482 21.55 15.21 -6.69
C ALA A 482 22.76 14.41 -6.16
N LEU A 483 23.31 14.79 -4.99
CA LEU A 483 24.42 14.07 -4.39
C LEU A 483 23.97 12.71 -3.82
N LEU A 484 22.78 12.67 -3.20
CA LEU A 484 22.22 11.43 -2.69
C LEU A 484 21.81 10.47 -3.82
N ARG A 485 21.23 10.98 -4.91
CA ARG A 485 21.00 10.22 -6.15
C ARG A 485 22.29 9.56 -6.63
N HIS A 486 23.34 10.36 -6.82
CA HIS A 486 24.64 9.85 -7.25
C HIS A 486 25.21 8.75 -6.34
N LYS A 487 24.99 8.86 -5.02
CA LYS A 487 25.39 7.85 -4.05
C LYS A 487 24.56 6.57 -4.17
N ALA A 488 23.24 6.68 -4.36
CA ALA A 488 22.36 5.53 -4.60
C ALA A 488 22.75 4.82 -5.90
N ASP A 489 22.92 5.55 -7.01
CA ASP A 489 23.34 5.00 -8.32
C ASP A 489 24.67 4.26 -8.21
N LYS A 490 25.61 4.81 -7.44
CA LYS A 490 26.90 4.16 -7.20
C LYS A 490 26.72 2.83 -6.48
N VAL A 491 25.83 2.75 -5.48
CA VAL A 491 25.56 1.49 -4.77
C VAL A 491 24.86 0.49 -5.68
N ALA A 492 23.83 0.90 -6.43
CA ALA A 492 23.12 0.04 -7.39
C ALA A 492 24.09 -0.53 -8.45
N ARG A 493 24.95 0.32 -9.02
CA ARG A 493 25.98 -0.11 -9.97
C ARG A 493 26.96 -1.11 -9.36
N LEU A 494 27.47 -0.85 -8.16
CA LEU A 494 28.38 -1.77 -7.48
C LEU A 494 27.73 -3.13 -7.21
N LEU A 495 26.43 -3.14 -6.88
CA LEU A 495 25.68 -4.38 -6.71
C LEU A 495 25.63 -5.18 -8.02
N ARG A 496 25.34 -4.52 -9.14
CA ARG A 496 25.35 -5.17 -10.48
C ARG A 496 26.73 -5.71 -10.86
N GLU A 497 27.79 -4.93 -10.63
CA GLU A 497 29.17 -5.33 -10.91
C GLU A 497 29.63 -6.51 -10.03
N SER A 498 29.12 -6.62 -8.80
CA SER A 498 29.46 -7.71 -7.86
C SER A 498 28.82 -9.05 -8.24
N PHE A 499 27.70 -9.02 -8.96
CA PHE A 499 26.89 -10.18 -9.29
C PHE A 499 26.60 -10.25 -10.79
N PRO A 500 27.61 -10.44 -11.66
CA PRO A 500 27.46 -10.33 -13.11
C PRO A 500 26.59 -11.43 -13.74
N THR A 501 26.33 -12.52 -13.01
CA THR A 501 25.47 -13.63 -13.44
C THR A 501 24.00 -13.40 -13.10
N VAL A 502 23.68 -12.40 -12.28
CA VAL A 502 22.30 -12.08 -11.88
C VAL A 502 21.70 -11.14 -12.91
N ASP A 503 20.54 -11.51 -13.45
CA ASP A 503 19.73 -10.61 -14.27
C ASP A 503 18.93 -9.66 -13.37
N PHE A 504 19.35 -8.40 -13.32
CA PHE A 504 18.67 -7.36 -12.55
C PHE A 504 17.44 -6.79 -13.25
N ALA A 505 17.16 -7.16 -14.50
CA ALA A 505 15.97 -6.73 -15.23
C ALA A 505 14.75 -7.62 -14.97
N SER A 506 14.92 -8.75 -14.29
CA SER A 506 13.84 -9.68 -13.97
C SER A 506 13.82 -10.05 -12.49
N ALA A 507 12.68 -10.57 -12.03
CA ALA A 507 12.57 -11.11 -10.69
C ALA A 507 13.47 -12.34 -10.55
N GLY A 508 14.36 -12.34 -9.56
CA GLY A 508 15.29 -13.45 -9.32
C GLY A 508 14.61 -14.82 -9.21
N SER A 509 15.30 -15.85 -9.65
CA SER A 509 14.79 -17.23 -9.63
C SER A 509 14.95 -17.91 -8.27
N SER A 510 16.02 -17.53 -7.54
CA SER A 510 16.30 -18.00 -6.18
C SER A 510 15.98 -16.91 -5.14
N LYS A 511 15.86 -17.29 -3.87
CA LYS A 511 15.65 -16.34 -2.78
C LYS A 511 16.76 -15.28 -2.68
N GLU A 512 18.00 -15.68 -2.95
CA GLU A 512 19.17 -14.79 -2.92
C GLU A 512 19.14 -13.81 -4.09
N GLU A 513 18.86 -14.30 -5.30
CA GLU A 513 18.68 -13.44 -6.48
C GLU A 513 17.50 -12.49 -6.29
N GLN A 514 16.39 -12.94 -5.72
CA GLN A 514 15.24 -12.08 -5.41
C GLN A 514 15.62 -10.97 -4.43
N GLN A 515 16.41 -11.28 -3.40
CA GLN A 515 16.89 -10.27 -2.46
C GLN A 515 17.78 -9.24 -3.16
N LEU A 516 18.69 -9.68 -4.04
CA LEU A 516 19.60 -8.80 -4.78
C LEU A 516 18.87 -7.93 -5.80
N THR A 517 18.06 -8.54 -6.68
CA THR A 517 17.29 -7.85 -7.72
C THR A 517 16.28 -6.88 -7.11
N SER A 518 15.58 -7.28 -6.05
CA SER A 518 14.62 -6.42 -5.36
C SER A 518 15.30 -5.24 -4.65
N ALA A 519 16.42 -5.46 -3.98
CA ALA A 519 17.16 -4.38 -3.32
C ALA A 519 17.78 -3.43 -4.34
N HIS A 520 18.32 -3.94 -5.46
CA HIS A 520 18.84 -3.13 -6.55
C HIS A 520 17.74 -2.19 -7.09
N GLN A 521 16.60 -2.74 -7.50
CA GLN A 521 15.51 -1.95 -8.07
C GLN A 521 15.02 -0.90 -7.06
N LEU A 522 14.85 -1.27 -5.79
CA LEU A 522 14.42 -0.32 -4.77
C LEU A 522 15.44 0.81 -4.56
N ILE A 523 16.74 0.53 -4.56
CA ILE A 523 17.79 1.54 -4.38
C ILE A 523 17.79 2.52 -5.56
N ASP A 524 17.66 2.02 -6.79
CA ASP A 524 17.61 2.86 -7.99
C ASP A 524 16.36 3.77 -7.98
N ASP A 525 15.18 3.20 -7.70
CA ASP A 525 13.92 3.93 -7.61
C ASP A 525 13.92 4.97 -6.48
N LEU A 526 14.48 4.65 -5.32
CA LEU A 526 14.60 5.60 -4.20
C LEU A 526 15.62 6.70 -4.53
N GLY A 527 16.70 6.34 -5.21
CA GLY A 527 17.68 7.30 -5.72
C GLY A 527 16.99 8.32 -6.64
N GLU A 528 16.14 7.84 -7.55
CA GLU A 528 15.30 8.69 -8.41
C GLU A 528 14.34 9.57 -7.60
N SER A 529 13.55 8.94 -6.75
CA SER A 529 12.52 9.57 -5.92
C SER A 529 13.05 10.70 -5.05
N ILE A 530 14.28 10.59 -4.54
CA ILE A 530 14.88 11.61 -3.68
C ILE A 530 15.03 12.97 -4.38
N THR A 531 15.08 12.99 -5.72
CA THR A 531 15.18 14.22 -6.52
C THR A 531 13.84 14.86 -6.82
N ARG A 532 12.73 14.13 -6.59
CA ARG A 532 11.35 14.58 -6.86
C ARG A 532 10.51 14.76 -5.60
N CYS A 533 11.07 14.59 -4.41
CA CYS A 533 10.33 14.73 -3.15
C CYS A 533 9.69 16.12 -3.01
N GLU A 534 8.36 16.20 -3.03
CA GLU A 534 7.62 17.48 -2.91
C GLU A 534 7.48 17.95 -1.46
N LYS A 535 7.65 17.03 -0.51
CA LYS A 535 7.52 17.26 0.93
C LYS A 535 8.76 16.78 1.66
N LEU A 536 9.07 17.48 2.75
CA LEU A 536 10.21 17.17 3.61
C LEU A 536 10.07 15.79 4.26
N GLU A 537 8.86 15.40 4.65
CA GLU A 537 8.58 14.09 5.22
C GLU A 537 8.89 12.97 4.22
N THR A 538 8.52 13.12 2.95
CA THR A 538 8.88 12.18 1.89
C THR A 538 10.39 12.09 1.75
N TYR A 539 11.09 13.23 1.80
CA TYR A 539 12.56 13.26 1.75
C TYR A 539 13.22 12.52 2.93
N ILE A 540 12.69 12.69 4.15
CA ILE A 540 13.12 11.99 5.37
C ILE A 540 12.90 10.49 5.21
N THR A 541 11.70 10.08 4.78
CA THR A 541 11.34 8.66 4.58
C THR A 541 12.22 8.02 3.50
N THR A 542 12.48 8.70 2.37
CA THR A 542 13.36 8.18 1.31
C THR A 542 14.80 7.97 1.80
N ASN A 543 15.36 8.91 2.57
CA ASN A 543 16.67 8.73 3.19
C ASN A 543 16.71 7.54 4.14
N LEU A 544 15.68 7.37 4.98
CA LEU A 544 15.56 6.24 5.89
C LEU A 544 15.48 4.91 5.15
N PHE A 545 14.67 4.85 4.09
CA PHE A 545 14.56 3.65 3.26
C PHE A 545 15.90 3.29 2.60
N LEU A 546 16.61 4.27 2.03
CA LEU A 546 17.95 4.07 1.46
C LEU A 546 18.93 3.55 2.50
N PHE A 547 18.97 4.12 3.71
CA PHE A 547 19.80 3.61 4.80
C PHE A 547 19.48 2.13 5.13
N LEU A 548 18.20 1.82 5.38
CA LEU A 548 17.79 0.48 5.83
C LEU A 548 17.92 -0.59 4.75
N ILE A 549 17.73 -0.27 3.47
CA ILE A 549 17.93 -1.24 2.39
C ILE A 549 19.41 -1.45 2.07
N ILE A 550 20.22 -0.39 2.13
CA ILE A 550 21.67 -0.49 1.90
C ILE A 550 22.33 -1.30 3.03
N ASP A 551 21.89 -1.14 4.28
CA ASP A 551 22.31 -1.98 5.41
C ASP A 551 22.07 -3.48 5.14
N GLN A 552 20.91 -3.84 4.57
CA GLN A 552 20.56 -5.22 4.28
C GLN A 552 21.44 -5.88 3.21
N ILE A 553 22.01 -5.11 2.27
CA ILE A 553 22.88 -5.65 1.22
C ILE A 553 24.36 -5.72 1.62
N ILE A 554 24.80 -4.92 2.59
CA ILE A 554 26.20 -4.86 3.04
C ILE A 554 26.80 -6.25 3.37
N PRO A 555 26.08 -7.16 4.06
CA PRO A 555 26.59 -8.50 4.35
C PRO A 555 26.82 -9.36 3.10
N LEU A 556 26.14 -9.07 1.99
CA LEU A 556 26.21 -9.83 0.73
C LEU A 556 27.45 -9.45 -0.09
N LEU A 557 28.04 -8.28 0.17
CA LEU A 557 29.19 -7.76 -0.58
C LEU A 557 30.51 -8.33 -0.06
N ASP A 558 31.48 -8.45 -0.96
CA ASP A 558 32.88 -8.73 -0.61
C ASP A 558 33.47 -7.63 0.29
N TRP A 559 34.60 -7.93 0.94
CA TRP A 559 35.20 -7.02 1.92
C TRP A 559 35.56 -5.64 1.35
N THR A 560 36.07 -5.57 0.12
CA THR A 560 36.57 -4.31 -0.46
C THR A 560 35.40 -3.39 -0.81
N LEU A 561 34.35 -3.94 -1.41
CA LEU A 561 33.14 -3.21 -1.77
C LEU A 561 32.30 -2.86 -0.55
N ARG A 562 32.26 -3.75 0.44
CA ARG A 562 31.63 -3.51 1.74
C ARG A 562 32.10 -2.21 2.37
N GLN A 563 33.42 -1.96 2.43
CA GLN A 563 33.93 -0.71 3.02
C GLN A 563 33.47 0.55 2.27
N ARG A 564 33.37 0.47 0.94
CA ARG A 564 32.88 1.60 0.12
C ARG A 564 31.40 1.86 0.35
N VAL A 565 30.59 0.79 0.43
CA VAL A 565 29.14 0.89 0.65
C VAL A 565 28.82 1.32 2.08
N ILE A 566 29.60 0.91 3.09
CA ILE A 566 29.47 1.37 4.47
C ILE A 566 29.56 2.91 4.54
N GLY A 567 30.56 3.49 3.87
CA GLY A 567 30.72 4.94 3.83
C GLY A 567 29.52 5.66 3.22
N THR A 568 28.92 5.11 2.17
CA THR A 568 27.69 5.65 1.57
C THR A 568 26.48 5.49 2.49
N CYS A 569 26.32 4.33 3.11
CA CYS A 569 25.21 4.06 4.04
C CYS A 569 25.23 5.01 5.25
N ALA A 570 26.42 5.30 5.79
CA ALA A 570 26.60 6.32 6.84
C ALA A 570 26.10 7.72 6.42
N VAL A 571 26.26 8.09 5.14
CA VAL A 571 25.77 9.38 4.64
C VAL A 571 24.24 9.44 4.68
N PHE A 572 23.54 8.37 4.27
CA PHE A 572 22.07 8.33 4.35
C PHE A 572 21.57 8.38 5.79
N LEU A 573 22.23 7.67 6.73
CA LEU A 573 21.91 7.76 8.15
C LEU A 573 22.07 9.19 8.68
N ARG A 574 23.18 9.85 8.36
CA ARG A 574 23.45 11.23 8.81
C ARG A 574 22.50 12.24 8.17
N ALA A 575 22.19 12.06 6.88
CA ALA A 575 21.23 12.91 6.17
C ALA A 575 19.84 12.79 6.78
N TYR A 576 19.38 11.57 7.10
CA TYR A 576 18.15 11.34 7.85
C TYR A 576 18.15 12.09 9.19
N ILE A 577 19.18 11.89 10.02
CA ILE A 577 19.27 12.54 11.34
C ILE A 577 19.27 14.07 11.20
N ALA A 578 20.06 14.63 10.28
CA ALA A 578 20.13 16.06 10.06
C ALA A 578 18.77 16.64 9.63
N CYS A 579 18.06 15.98 8.72
CA CYS A 579 16.73 16.43 8.30
C CYS A 579 15.73 16.42 9.47
N VAL A 580 15.74 15.36 10.30
CA VAL A 580 14.86 15.30 11.48
C VAL A 580 15.20 16.41 12.48
N LEU A 581 16.49 16.69 12.75
CA LEU A 581 16.90 17.79 13.62
C LEU A 581 16.44 19.17 13.10
N VAL A 582 16.47 19.39 11.77
CA VAL A 582 15.94 20.63 11.17
C VAL A 582 14.44 20.75 11.39
N VAL A 583 13.69 19.66 11.28
CA VAL A 583 12.23 19.65 11.54
C VAL A 583 11.93 19.91 13.01
N GLU A 584 12.65 19.28 13.94
CA GLU A 584 12.46 19.48 15.38
C GLU A 584 12.72 20.94 15.78
N ASN A 585 13.81 21.54 15.27
CA ASN A 585 14.09 22.96 15.48
C ASN A 585 12.97 23.87 14.93
N ASN A 586 12.31 23.49 13.82
CA ASN A 586 11.16 24.23 13.28
C ASN A 586 9.93 24.21 14.20
N GLN A 587 9.80 23.20 15.05
CA GLN A 587 8.72 23.07 16.02
C GLN A 587 9.06 23.73 17.37
N GLY A 588 10.23 24.39 17.48
CA GLY A 588 10.69 25.02 18.71
C GLY A 588 11.12 24.03 19.81
N ILE A 589 11.60 22.85 19.40
CA ILE A 589 11.93 21.71 20.26
C ILE A 589 13.43 21.66 20.56
#